data_AF-A0A958ZFK5-F1
#
_entry.id   AF-A0A958ZFK5-F1
#
_cell.length_a   1.000
_cell.length_b   1.000
_cell.length_c   1.000
_cell.angle_alpha   90.00
_cell.angle_beta   90.00
_cell.angle_gamma   90.00
#
_symmetry.space_group_name_H-M   'P 1'
#
loop_
_entity.id
_entity.type
_entity.pdbx_description
1 polymer ?
#
loop_
_entity_poly.entity_id
_entity_poly.type
_entity_poly.pdbx_seq_one_letter_code
_entity_poly.pdbx_strand_id
1 'polypeptide(L)' 'HVCYRFWMNGKQVDHRALKFPSSIPMKKEMVPQYLEYIKPIKEKLDSLEITPYISENKES' A
#
# COMPACT_ATOMS: atom_id res chain seq x y z
N HIS A 1 -0.81 4.23 25.82
CA HIS A 1 -1.68 3.15 25.32
C HIS A 1 -2.01 3.44 23.86
N VAL A 2 -1.69 2.53 22.95
CA VAL A 2 -2.00 2.67 21.51
C VAL A 2 -3.22 1.82 21.22
N CYS A 3 -4.21 2.39 20.54
CA CYS A 3 -5.50 1.76 20.34
C CYS A 3 -5.68 1.40 18.86
N TYR A 4 -5.36 0.16 18.48
CA TYR A 4 -5.54 -0.30 17.11
C TYR A 4 -7.03 -0.49 16.79
N ARG A 5 -7.43 -0.04 15.59
CA ARG A 5 -8.77 -0.19 15.03
C ARG A 5 -8.62 -0.70 13.61
N PHE A 6 -9.30 -1.79 13.30
CA PHE A 6 -9.28 -2.41 11.98
C PHE A 6 -10.61 -2.13 11.33
N TRP A 7 -10.57 -1.70 10.07
CA TRP A 7 -11.76 -1.34 9.31
C TRP A 7 -11.78 -2.12 8.00
N MET A 8 -12.93 -2.68 7.65
CA MET A 8 -13.17 -3.33 6.36
C MET A 8 -14.51 -2.84 5.83
N ASN A 9 -14.54 -2.31 4.61
CA ASN A 9 -15.75 -1.77 3.98
C ASN A 9 -16.52 -0.78 4.87
N GLY A 10 -15.79 0.09 5.59
CA GLY A 10 -16.40 1.10 6.48
C GLY A 10 -16.96 0.56 7.80
N LYS A 11 -16.66 -0.69 8.20
CA LYS A 11 -17.05 -1.25 9.50
C LYS A 11 -15.84 -1.68 10.31
N GLN A 12 -15.86 -1.42 11.62
CA GLN A 12 -14.82 -1.88 12.54
C GLN A 12 -14.88 -3.41 12.69
N VAL A 13 -13.74 -4.08 12.52
CA VAL A 13 -13.62 -5.55 12.52
C VAL A 13 -12.62 -6.03 13.58
N ASP A 14 -12.81 -7.26 14.06
CA ASP A 14 -11.85 -7.93 14.94
C ASP A 14 -10.69 -8.49 14.11
N HIS A 15 -9.49 -7.97 14.36
CA HIS A 15 -8.28 -8.37 13.65
C HIS A 15 -7.90 -9.83 13.82
N ARG A 16 -8.32 -10.48 14.92
CA ARG A 16 -7.97 -11.87 15.22
C ARG A 16 -8.84 -12.85 14.44
N ALA A 17 -10.02 -12.41 14.03
CA ALA A 17 -10.95 -13.19 13.22
C ALA A 17 -10.64 -13.11 11.71
N LEU A 18 -9.81 -12.15 11.28
CA LEU A 18 -9.39 -11.99 9.89
C LEU A 18 -8.26 -12.96 9.54
N LYS A 19 -8.59 -14.00 8.76
CA LYS A 19 -7.60 -14.86 8.12
C LYS A 19 -7.23 -14.25 6.76
N PHE A 20 -6.11 -13.54 6.72
CA PHE A 20 -5.56 -13.09 5.44
C PHE A 20 -4.99 -14.30 4.70
N PRO A 21 -5.26 -14.44 3.39
CA PRO A 21 -4.51 -15.40 2.60
C PRO A 21 -3.02 -15.05 2.70
N SER A 22 -2.16 -16.06 2.82
CA SER A 22 -0.73 -15.84 2.70
C SER A 22 -0.42 -15.20 1.36
N SER A 23 0.53 -14.27 1.33
CA SER A 23 0.99 -13.70 0.06
C SER A 23 1.50 -14.84 -0.82
N ILE A 24 0.94 -14.95 -2.02
CA ILE A 24 1.42 -15.91 -3.01
C ILE A 24 2.66 -15.29 -3.63
N PRO A 25 3.85 -15.90 -3.47
CA PRO A 25 5.04 -15.37 -4.11
C PRO A 25 4.88 -15.46 -5.63
N MET A 26 5.34 -14.44 -6.33
CA MET A 26 5.41 -14.48 -7.79
C MET A 26 6.34 -15.61 -8.24
N LYS A 27 6.00 -16.29 -9.34
CA LYS A 27 6.89 -17.32 -9.93
C LYS A 27 8.24 -16.67 -10.26
N LYS A 28 9.35 -17.34 -9.90
CA LYS A 28 10.71 -16.81 -10.09
C LYS A 28 10.99 -16.41 -11.55
N GLU A 29 10.43 -17.15 -12.50
CA GLU A 29 10.54 -16.91 -13.95
C GLU A 29 9.87 -15.61 -14.40
N MET A 30 8.84 -15.14 -13.70
CA MET A 30 8.10 -13.92 -14.05
C MET A 30 8.70 -12.65 -13.44
N VAL A 31 9.59 -12.80 -12.45
CA VAL A 31 10.24 -11.68 -11.76
C VAL A 31 11.02 -10.78 -12.73
N PRO A 32 11.85 -11.29 -13.66
CA PRO A 32 12.61 -10.43 -14.56
C PRO A 32 11.71 -9.58 -15.45
N GLN A 33 10.67 -10.17 -16.06
CA GLN A 33 9.73 -9.46 -16.93
C GLN A 33 8.96 -8.38 -16.17
N TYR A 34 8.54 -8.67 -14.93
CA TYR A 34 7.90 -7.68 -14.07
C TYR A 34 8.84 -6.52 -13.74
N LEU A 35 10.11 -6.79 -13.44
CA LEU A 35 11.10 -5.77 -13.11
C LEU A 35 11.38 -4.85 -14.31
N GLU A 36 11.43 -5.40 -15.53
CA GLU A 36 11.53 -4.59 -16.76
C GLU A 36 10.28 -3.72 -16.97
N TYR A 37 9.09 -4.29 -16.75
CA TYR A 37 7.83 -3.58 -16.89
C TYR A 37 7.68 -2.41 -15.90
N ILE A 38 8.06 -2.60 -14.63
CA ILE A 38 7.88 -1.57 -13.60
C ILE A 38 8.95 -0.47 -13.66
N LYS A 39 10.11 -0.74 -14.27
CA LYS A 39 11.24 0.20 -14.34
C LYS A 39 10.84 1.61 -14.84
N PRO A 40 10.21 1.79 -16.02
CA PRO A 40 9.83 3.13 -16.50
C PRO A 40 8.76 3.80 -15.62
N ILE A 41 7.86 3.01 -15.02
CA ILE A 41 6.83 3.53 -14.10
C ILE A 41 7.49 4.08 -12.85
N LYS A 42 8.47 3.35 -12.31
CA LYS A 42 9.26 3.76 -11.16
C LYS A 42 10.08 5.02 -11.46
N GLU A 43 10.77 5.08 -12.60
CA GLU A 43 11.52 6.27 -13.00
C GLU A 43 10.62 7.52 -13.09
N LYS A 44 9.39 7.36 -13.60
CA LYS A 44 8.40 8.43 -13.62
C LYS A 44 8.01 8.89 -12.21
N LEU A 45 7.75 7.95 -11.29
CA LEU A 45 7.43 8.26 -9.89
C LEU A 45 8.60 8.93 -9.18
N ASP A 46 9.82 8.43 -9.37
CA ASP A 46 11.04 8.94 -8.76
C ASP A 46 11.40 10.34 -9.28
N SER A 47 10.96 10.70 -10.50
CA SER A 47 11.14 12.04 -11.06
C SER A 47 10.18 13.09 -10.49
N LEU A 48 9.12 12.68 -9.78
CA LEU A 48 8.18 13.62 -9.18
C LEU A 48 8.82 14.29 -7.97
N GLU A 49 8.63 15.61 -7.88
CA GLU A 49 9.02 16.34 -6.69
C GLU A 49 8.19 15.89 -5.48
N ILE A 50 8.84 15.73 -4.33
CA ILE A 50 8.16 15.43 -3.08
C ILE A 50 7.37 16.67 -2.69
N THR A 51 6.08 16.67 -2.99
CA THR A 51 5.17 17.71 -2.51
C THR A 51 4.93 17.51 -1.01
N PRO A 52 4.96 18.57 -0.19
CA PRO A 52 4.53 18.47 1.19
C PRO A 52 3.08 17.98 1.25
N TYR A 53 2.78 17.06 2.16
CA TYR A 53 1.42 16.58 2.38
C TYR A 53 0.52 17.77 2.76
N ILE A 54 -0.48 18.06 1.92
CA ILE A 54 -1.51 19.04 2.22
C ILE A 54 -2.61 18.30 2.98
N SER A 55 -2.60 18.40 4.31
CA SER A 55 -3.75 17.99 5.11
C SER A 55 -4.85 19.03 4.93
N GLU A 56 -5.95 18.68 4.25
CA GLU A 56 -7.18 19.51 4.16
C GLU A 56 -7.95 19.62 5.50
N ASN A 57 -7.26 19.60 6.63
CA ASN A 57 -7.84 19.83 7.95
C ASN A 57 -7.01 20.89 8.68
N LYS A 58 -7.09 22.13 8.18
CA LYS A 58 -6.95 23.35 9.00
C LYS A 58 -8.37 23.85 9.25
N GLU A 59 -8.63 24.29 10.48
CA GLU A 59 -9.93 24.65 11.07
C GLU A 59 -10.88 23.45 11.30
N SER A 60 -11.23 23.10 12.54
CA SER A 60 -11.76 23.98 13.62
C SER A 60 -11.11 23.78 14.98
#